data_AF-A0AAN9XGN0-F1
#
_entry.id   AF-A0AAN9XGN0-F1
#
_cell.length_a   1.000
_cell.length_b   1.000
_cell.length_c   1.000
_cell.angle_alpha   90.00
_cell.angle_beta   90.00
_cell.angle_gamma   90.00
#
_symmetry.space_group_name_H-M   'P 1'
#
loop_
_entity.id
_entity.type
_entity.pdbx_description
1 polymer ?
#
loop_
_entity_poly.entity_id
_entity_poly.type
_entity_poly.pdbx_seq_one_letter_code
_entity_poly.pdbx_strand_id
1 'polypeptide(L)' 'MLNLMDLEDLLRASAYAVGKSKSGIAYKVVDVEKGSSMVVFPNSTKVMTHDGSRSLNEFEAIARVRHPNVVLSRAYLGVV' A
#
# COMPACT_ATOMS: atom_id res chain seq x y z
N MET A 1 10.86 13.54 7.81
CA MET A 1 11.33 12.83 6.60
C MET A 1 10.58 11.51 6.56
N LEU A 2 9.59 11.36 5.68
CA LEU A 2 8.90 10.07 5.52
C LEU A 2 9.84 9.17 4.73
N ASN A 3 10.44 8.18 5.39
CA ASN A 3 11.25 7.17 4.72
C ASN A 3 10.33 6.36 3.82
N LEU A 4 10.47 6.55 2.51
CA LEU A 4 9.85 5.70 1.51
C LEU A 4 10.58 4.34 1.61
N MET A 5 9.83 3.29 1.93
CA MET A 5 10.36 1.94 2.04
C MET A 5 10.52 1.41 0.61
N ASP A 6 11.72 0.95 0.25
CA ASP A 6 11.98 0.42 -1.09
C ASP A 6 11.32 -0.97 -1.26
N LEU A 7 11.12 -1.40 -2.50
CA LEU A 7 10.53 -2.71 -2.82
C LEU A 7 11.29 -3.85 -2.13
N GLU A 8 12.62 -3.76 -2.11
CA GLU A 8 13.48 -4.73 -1.44
C GLU A 8 13.29 -4.76 0.08
N ASP A 9 13.07 -3.61 0.71
CA ASP A 9 12.77 -3.51 2.15
C ASP A 9 11.43 -4.18 2.45
N LEU A 10 10.43 -3.98 1.56
CA LEU A 10 9.12 -4.62 1.67
C LEU A 10 9.20 -6.16 1.52
N LEU A 11 10.05 -6.65 0.61
CA LEU A 11 10.24 -8.09 0.40
C LEU A 11 11.02 -8.77 1.54
N ARG A 12 11.93 -8.04 2.21
CA ARG A 12 12.67 -8.53 3.38
C ARG A 12 11.86 -8.45 4.68
N ALA A 13 10.91 -7.54 4.76
CA ALA A 13 10.11 -7.33 5.95
C ALA A 13 9.15 -8.50 6.23
N SER A 14 8.93 -8.78 7.51
CA SER A 14 7.97 -9.81 7.94
C SER A 14 6.55 -9.29 7.72
N ALA A 15 5.73 -10.05 6.98
CA ALA A 15 4.36 -9.68 6.65
C ALA A 15 3.34 -10.61 7.35
N TYR A 16 2.40 -10.02 8.08
CA TYR A 16 1.34 -10.73 8.78
C TYR A 16 -0.02 -10.29 8.26
N ALA A 17 -0.87 -11.23 7.86
CA ALA A 17 -2.24 -10.90 7.46
C ALA A 17 -3.02 -10.36 8.67
N VAL A 18 -3.59 -9.16 8.54
CA VAL A 18 -4.35 -8.48 9.60
C VAL A 18 -5.83 -8.31 9.28
N GLY A 19 -6.23 -8.51 8.03
CA GLY A 19 -7.63 -8.43 7.63
C GLY A 19 -7.87 -8.92 6.21
N LYS A 20 -9.07 -9.40 5.94
CA LYS A 20 -9.51 -9.78 4.59
C LYS A 20 -10.77 -9.00 4.25
N SER A 21 -10.88 -8.60 3.00
CA SER A 21 -12.10 -8.03 2.44
C SER A 21 -12.29 -8.53 1.01
N LYS A 22 -13.39 -8.16 0.38
CA LYS A 22 -13.66 -8.49 -1.04
C LYS A 22 -12.60 -7.93 -2.00
N SER A 23 -11.95 -6.83 -1.62
CA SER A 23 -10.94 -6.14 -2.42
C SER A 23 -9.51 -6.61 -2.15
N GLY A 24 -9.27 -7.46 -1.13
CA GLY A 24 -7.94 -8.01 -0.85
C GLY A 24 -7.64 -8.30 0.62
N ILE A 25 -6.38 -8.66 0.87
CA ILE A 25 -5.85 -9.00 2.19
C ILE A 25 -4.95 -7.86 2.68
N ALA A 26 -5.25 -7.28 3.83
CA ALA A 26 -4.37 -6.34 4.49
C ALA A 26 -3.22 -7.09 5.18
N TYR A 27 -1.99 -6.67 4.92
CA TYR A 27 -0.79 -7.19 5.57
C TYR A 27 -0.16 -6.10 6.43
N LYS A 28 0.11 -6.39 7.70
CA LYS A 28 1.03 -5.60 8.51
C LYS A 28 2.45 -6.04 8.19
N VAL A 29 3.20 -5.12 7.63
CA VAL A 29 4.62 -5.27 7.31
C VAL A 29 5.40 -4.62 8.43
N VAL A 30 6.35 -5.35 9.00
CA VAL A 30 7.23 -4.85 10.06
C VAL A 30 8.67 -4.87 9.54
N ASP A 31 9.26 -3.69 9.45
CA ASP A 31 10.69 -3.53 9.24
C ASP A 31 11.40 -3.65 10.58
N VAL A 32 12.21 -4.70 10.73
CA VAL A 32 12.94 -4.99 11.95
C VAL A 32 14.15 -4.06 12.10
N GLU A 33 14.74 -3.58 11.01
CA GLU A 33 15.93 -2.73 11.03
C GLU A 33 15.59 -1.27 11.36
N LYS A 34 14.44 -0.78 10.85
CA LYS A 34 14.02 0.62 11.04
C LYS A 34 12.94 0.81 12.11
N GLY A 35 12.50 -0.27 12.78
CA GLY A 35 11.45 -0.22 13.81
C GLY A 35 10.11 0.33 13.34
N SER A 36 9.86 0.27 12.03
CA SER A 36 8.74 0.91 11.34
C SER A 36 7.71 -0.15 10.92
N SER A 37 6.42 0.18 10.99
CA SER A 37 5.36 -0.73 10.51
C SER A 37 4.40 -0.04 9.55
N MET A 38 4.01 -0.73 8.49
CA MET A 38 3.07 -0.25 7.47
C MET A 38 2.01 -1.31 7.20
N VAL A 39 0.82 -0.88 6.75
CA VAL A 39 -0.21 -1.78 6.22
C VAL A 39 -0.18 -1.73 4.70
N VAL A 40 0.01 -2.88 4.08
CA VAL A 40 -0.04 -3.05 2.62
C VAL A 40 -1.32 -3.77 2.24
N PHE A 41 -2.02 -3.24 1.24
CA PHE A 41 -3.29 -3.79 0.76
C PHE A 41 -3.19 -4.06 -0.74
N PRO A 42 -2.93 -5.31 -1.17
CA PRO A 42 -2.93 -5.66 -2.57
C PRO A 42 -4.38 -5.61 -3.06
N ASN A 43 -4.67 -4.70 -4.00
CA ASN A 43 -5.96 -4.68 -4.65
C ASN A 43 -6.10 -5.94 -5.52
N SER A 44 -7.07 -6.77 -5.16
CA SER A 44 -7.46 -7.99 -5.88
C SER A 44 -8.28 -7.69 -7.13
N THR A 45 -8.72 -6.43 -7.27
CA THR A 45 -9.47 -5.99 -8.42
C THR A 45 -8.54 -5.98 -9.63
N LYS A 46 -9.08 -6.53 -10.70
CA LYS A 46 -8.64 -6.55 -12.11
C LYS A 46 -8.43 -5.13 -12.69
N VAL A 47 -7.86 -4.22 -11.91
CA VAL A 47 -7.38 -2.87 -12.23
C VAL A 47 -5.85 -2.92 -12.42
N MET A 48 -5.34 -4.07 -12.83
CA MET A 48 -4.30 -4.08 -13.86
C MET A 48 -5.00 -3.79 -15.19
N THR A 49 -5.57 -2.60 -15.33
CA THR A 49 -5.69 -2.04 -16.68
C THR A 49 -4.27 -1.95 -17.20
N HIS A 50 -4.04 -2.38 -18.43
CA HIS A 50 -2.77 -2.33 -19.17
C HIS A 50 -2.13 -0.92 -19.25
N ASP A 51 -2.75 0.05 -18.58
CA ASP A 51 -2.40 1.45 -18.51
C ASP A 51 -2.29 1.83 -17.01
N GLY A 52 -1.07 1.72 -16.48
CA GLY A 52 -0.74 2.05 -15.09
C GLY A 52 -1.03 3.52 -14.73
N SER A 53 -1.28 4.39 -15.72
CA SER A 53 -1.64 5.79 -15.50
C SER A 53 -2.98 5.97 -14.78
N ARG A 54 -3.96 5.10 -15.07
CA ARG A 54 -5.30 5.18 -14.46
C ARG A 54 -5.25 4.87 -12.97
N SER A 55 -4.49 3.84 -12.59
CA SER A 55 -4.36 3.43 -11.18
C SER A 55 -3.59 4.45 -10.34
N LEU A 56 -2.63 5.16 -10.94
CA LEU A 56 -1.94 6.28 -10.29
C LEU A 56 -2.87 7.46 -10.01
N ASN A 57 -3.72 7.85 -10.98
CA ASN A 57 -4.68 8.93 -10.79
C ASN A 57 -5.70 8.64 -9.67
N GLU A 58 -6.19 7.40 -9.60
CA GLU A 58 -7.09 6.96 -8.53
C GLU A 58 -6.39 6.98 -7.16
N PHE A 59 -5.14 6.54 -7.11
CA PHE A 59 -4.35 6.62 -5.90
C PHE A 59 -4.13 8.07 -5.46
N GLU A 60 -3.78 8.98 -6.37
CA GLU A 60 -3.59 10.39 -6.04
C GLU A 60 -4.86 11.03 -5.49
N ALA A 61 -6.03 10.68 -6.04
CA ALA A 61 -7.31 11.16 -5.53
C ALA A 61 -7.55 10.68 -4.09
N ILE A 62 -7.27 9.41 -3.78
CA ILE A 62 -7.43 8.85 -2.43
C ILE A 62 -6.40 9.45 -1.47
N ALA A 63 -5.14 9.65 -1.91
CA ALA A 63 -4.08 10.24 -1.10
C ALA A 63 -4.35 11.70 -0.70
N ARG A 64 -5.20 12.41 -1.45
CA ARG A 64 -5.62 13.78 -1.14
C ARG A 64 -6.71 13.85 -0.04
N VAL A 65 -7.39 12.75 0.27
CA VAL A 65 -8.43 12.72 1.30
C VAL A 65 -7.80 12.82 2.68
N ARG A 66 -8.01 13.94 3.37
CA ARG A 66 -7.56 14.17 4.75
C ARG A 66 -8.77 14.34 5.67
N HIS A 67 -9.08 13.29 6.43
CA HIS A 67 -10.17 13.31 7.39
C HIS A 67 -9.79 12.46 8.62
N PRO A 68 -10.13 12.88 9.86
CA PRO A 68 -9.73 12.16 11.08
C PRO A 68 -10.19 10.69 11.13
N ASN A 69 -11.26 10.34 10.41
CA ASN A 69 -11.79 8.97 10.34
C ASN A 69 -11.35 8.20 9.07
N VAL A 70 -10.43 8.75 8.27
CA VAL A 70 -9.94 8.10 7.04
C VAL A 70 -8.43 7.90 7.16
N VAL A 71 -7.98 6.66 7.00
CA VAL A 71 -6.55 6.35 6.99
C VAL A 71 -5.93 6.92 5.71
N LEU A 72 -4.84 7.67 5.88
CA LEU A 72 -4.06 8.24 4.80
C LEU A 72 -3.31 7.14 4.03
N SER A 73 -3.54 7.08 2.72
CA SER A 73 -2.76 6.25 1.81
C SER A 73 -1.39 6.88 1.56
N ARG A 74 -0.30 6.15 1.78
CA ARG A 74 1.08 6.71 1.74
C ARG A 74 1.86 6.39 0.48
N ALA A 75 1.60 5.25 -0.16
CA ALA A 75 2.32 4.81 -1.36
C ALA A 75 1.44 3.88 -2.20
N TYR A 76 1.68 3.89 -3.51
CA TYR A 76 1.13 2.93 -4.47
C TYR A 76 2.27 2.26 -5.19
N LEU A 77 2.20 0.93 -5.27
CA LEU A 77 3.12 0.11 -6.04
C LEU A 77 2.32 -0.58 -7.15
N GLY A 78 2.63 -0.24 -8.40
CA GLY A 78 2.10 -0.91 -9.58
C GLY A 78 3.19 -1.75 -10.25
N VAL A 79 2.77 -2.79 -10.98
CA VAL A 79 3.64 -3.47 -11.94
C VAL A 79 3.35 -2.83 -13.30
N VAL A 80 4.39 -2.32 -13.97
CA VAL A 80 4.33 -1.72 -15.31
C VAL A 80 4.58 -2.79 -16.36
#